data_AF-A0AAU1BG44-F1
#
_entry.id   AF-A0AAU1BG44-F1
#
_cell.length_a   1.000
_cell.length_b   1.000
_cell.length_c   1.000
_cell.angle_alpha   90.00
_cell.angle_beta   90.00
_cell.angle_gamma   90.00
#
_symmetry.space_group_name_H-M   'P 1'
#
loop_
_entity.id
_entity.type
_entity.pdbx_description
1 polymer ?
#
loop_
_entity_poly.entity_id
_entity_poly.type
_entity_poly.pdbx_seq_one_letter_code
_entity_poly.pdbx_strand_id
1 'polypeptide(L)'
;MTTEPHAHPHLLSLRIAVPPLGDRQGSVECRPFINGLDVLADVFTEGPAVDPRYLLGPDAPLRAAATPREVRLAEAGCTEGCCGAVYVTIRREGQYVIWSDWRNPDDEDLDLPELRFEVDPYEAEVRRASTDHGWEWPARTVARLLEERLREDVGRLTTWECELGAVSAWHWEPDRINVFLFHPGRSAIREDRPWLQFHMTLPISGDDPADQAERLEARLTAEDPREVARVCGGSTEFAEQLGYPWPGPRRRT
;
A
#
# COMPACT_ATOMS: atom_id res chain seq x y z
N MET A 1 17.31 42.53 14.55
CA MET A 1 16.71 41.60 13.56
C MET A 1 17.83 40.70 13.09
N THR A 2 18.01 39.57 13.76
CA THR A 2 18.94 38.52 13.38
C THR A 2 18.22 37.69 12.35
N THR A 3 18.60 37.83 11.09
CA THR A 3 18.16 36.92 10.02
C THR A 3 18.81 35.58 10.32
N GLU A 4 18.02 34.59 10.74
CA GLU A 4 18.51 33.22 10.82
C GLU A 4 19.08 32.82 9.45
N PRO A 5 20.22 32.12 9.41
CA PRO A 5 20.77 31.64 8.14
C PRO A 5 19.72 30.72 7.52
N HIS A 6 19.31 31.01 6.28
CA HIS A 6 18.43 30.13 5.51
C HIS A 6 19.09 28.75 5.44
N ALA A 7 18.60 27.82 6.26
CA ALA A 7 19.01 26.43 6.20
C ALA A 7 18.84 25.96 4.75
N HIS A 8 19.87 25.35 4.19
CA HIS A 8 19.80 24.89 2.82
C HIS A 8 18.66 23.88 2.70
N PRO A 9 17.89 23.92 1.59
CA PRO A 9 16.81 22.97 1.40
C PRO A 9 17.35 21.55 1.42
N HIS A 10 16.62 20.67 2.07
CA HIS A 10 16.90 19.25 2.15
C HIS A 10 16.67 18.60 0.77
N LEU A 11 17.40 17.52 0.53
CA LEU A 11 17.22 16.66 -0.64
C LEU A 11 16.55 15.36 -0.22
N LEU A 12 15.42 15.04 -0.86
CA LEU A 12 14.75 13.74 -0.72
C LEU A 12 15.31 12.76 -1.75
N SER A 13 15.53 11.52 -1.33
CA SER A 13 15.68 10.35 -2.20
C SER A 13 14.85 9.20 -1.66
N LEU A 14 14.02 8.58 -2.49
CA LEU A 14 13.20 7.42 -2.15
C LEU A 14 13.89 6.16 -2.66
N ARG A 15 14.16 5.22 -1.75
CA ARG A 15 14.77 3.94 -2.07
C ARG A 15 13.78 2.81 -1.82
N ILE A 16 13.59 1.97 -2.83
CA ILE A 16 12.77 0.78 -2.71
C ILE A 16 13.66 -0.40 -2.33
N ALA A 17 13.42 -0.99 -1.17
CA ALA A 17 14.08 -2.21 -0.74
C ALA A 17 13.14 -3.40 -0.97
N VAL A 18 13.67 -4.44 -1.63
CA VAL A 18 12.94 -5.67 -1.93
C VAL A 18 13.64 -6.81 -1.21
N PRO A 19 12.96 -7.58 -0.33
CA PRO A 19 13.55 -8.75 0.28
C PRO A 19 13.87 -9.83 -0.76
N PRO A 20 14.76 -10.79 -0.44
CA PRO A 20 15.01 -11.94 -1.29
C PRO A 20 13.71 -12.67 -1.64
N LEU A 21 13.51 -12.98 -2.92
CA LEU A 21 12.34 -13.74 -3.36
C LEU A 21 12.39 -15.17 -2.81
N GLY A 22 11.25 -15.66 -2.34
CA GLY A 22 11.10 -16.95 -1.67
C GLY A 22 11.36 -16.92 -0.15
N ASP A 23 11.88 -15.82 0.40
CA ASP A 23 12.01 -15.64 1.84
C ASP A 23 10.69 -15.13 2.44
N ARG A 24 10.25 -15.72 3.55
CA ARG A 24 9.05 -15.30 4.29
C ARG A 24 9.30 -14.10 5.20
N GLN A 25 10.56 -13.71 5.39
CA GLN A 25 10.94 -12.58 6.22
C GLN A 25 11.01 -11.28 5.42
N GLY A 26 10.76 -10.16 6.10
CA GLY A 26 10.82 -8.82 5.54
C GLY A 26 9.56 -8.39 4.79
N SER A 27 9.62 -7.16 4.28
CA SER A 27 8.58 -6.51 3.49
C SER A 27 9.21 -5.70 2.37
N VAL A 28 8.46 -5.42 1.31
CA VAL A 28 8.90 -4.39 0.34
C VAL A 28 8.69 -3.03 0.98
N GLU A 29 9.73 -2.22 0.98
CA GLU A 29 9.81 -0.97 1.74
C GLU A 29 10.13 0.21 0.84
N CYS A 30 9.41 1.33 0.98
CA CYS A 30 9.78 2.60 0.40
C CYS A 30 10.40 3.50 1.48
N ARG A 31 11.73 3.60 1.49
CA ARG A 31 12.49 4.28 2.55
C ARG A 31 12.90 5.69 2.12
N PRO A 32 12.50 6.74 2.86
CA PRO A 32 12.92 8.11 2.59
C PRO A 32 14.33 8.39 3.14
N PHE A 33 15.21 8.83 2.25
CA PHE A 33 16.55 9.31 2.57
C PHE A 33 16.57 10.84 2.47
N ILE A 34 16.94 11.50 3.57
CA ILE A 34 17.04 12.96 3.65
C ILE A 34 18.51 13.33 3.70
N ASN A 35 18.98 14.10 2.72
CA ASN A 35 20.41 14.43 2.56
C ASN A 35 21.32 13.19 2.58
N GLY A 36 20.81 12.05 2.09
CA GLY A 36 21.53 10.77 2.05
C GLY A 36 21.46 9.92 3.32
N LEU A 37 20.74 10.36 4.37
CA LEU A 37 20.52 9.60 5.60
C LEU A 37 19.13 8.97 5.60
N ASP A 38 19.05 7.69 5.95
CA ASP A 38 17.78 6.99 6.14
C ASP A 38 17.08 7.53 7.39
N VAL A 39 16.00 8.29 7.22
CA VAL A 39 15.33 8.94 8.34
C VAL A 39 14.65 7.95 9.28
N LEU A 40 14.32 6.74 8.80
CA LEU A 40 13.61 5.73 9.59
C LEU A 40 14.56 4.82 10.36
N ALA A 41 15.83 4.71 9.96
CA ALA A 41 16.78 3.75 10.53
C ALA A 41 17.00 3.92 12.04
N ASP A 42 17.03 5.17 12.51
CA ASP A 42 17.34 5.49 13.91
C ASP A 42 16.10 5.76 14.76
N VAL A 43 14.95 6.04 14.15
CA VAL A 43 13.72 6.46 14.85
C VAL A 43 12.66 5.36 14.95
N PHE A 44 12.78 4.28 14.17
CA PHE A 44 11.79 3.22 14.18
C PHE A 44 12.39 1.87 13.78
N THR A 45 12.53 0.99 14.77
CA THR A 45 13.10 -0.37 14.59
C THR A 45 12.07 -1.50 14.76
N GLU A 46 10.84 -1.16 15.13
CA GLU A 46 9.77 -2.11 15.45
C GLU A 46 9.05 -2.68 14.20
N GLY A 47 9.36 -2.16 13.02
CA GLY A 47 8.73 -2.63 11.78
C GLY A 47 9.26 -1.98 10.50
N PRO A 48 8.75 -2.43 9.35
CA PRO A 48 9.19 -1.96 8.04
C PRO A 48 8.66 -0.57 7.70
N ALA A 49 9.34 0.11 6.78
CA ALA A 49 8.73 1.23 6.08
C ALA A 49 7.53 0.77 5.24
N VAL A 50 6.63 1.70 4.95
CA VAL A 50 5.40 1.40 4.19
C VAL A 50 5.73 0.98 2.76
N ASP A 51 5.00 -0.01 2.26
CA ASP A 51 5.14 -0.51 0.90
C ASP A 51 4.93 0.63 -0.14
N PRO A 52 5.77 0.74 -1.18
CA PRO A 52 5.67 1.80 -2.19
C PRO A 52 4.29 1.92 -2.82
N ARG A 53 3.51 0.83 -2.91
CA ARG A 53 2.16 0.85 -3.47
C ARG A 53 1.22 1.82 -2.73
N TYR A 54 1.46 2.05 -1.44
CA TYR A 54 0.63 2.95 -0.63
C TYR A 54 1.18 4.37 -0.60
N LEU A 55 2.49 4.55 -0.79
CA LEU A 55 3.14 5.87 -0.76
C LEU A 55 3.18 6.58 -2.12
N LEU A 56 3.26 5.78 -3.20
CA LEU A 56 3.45 6.21 -4.59
C LEU A 56 2.30 5.80 -5.50
N GLY A 57 1.29 5.09 -4.97
CA GLY A 57 0.12 4.65 -5.71
C GLY A 57 -0.85 5.77 -6.08
N PRO A 58 -2.09 5.45 -6.50
CA PRO A 58 -3.05 6.42 -7.04
C PRO A 58 -3.34 7.62 -6.13
N ASP A 59 -3.43 7.41 -4.81
CA ASP A 59 -3.66 8.49 -3.83
C ASP A 59 -2.39 9.34 -3.60
N ALA A 60 -1.23 8.82 -3.98
CA ALA A 60 0.10 9.42 -3.94
C ALA A 60 0.32 10.32 -2.72
N PRO A 61 0.26 9.79 -1.48
CA PRO A 61 0.33 10.63 -0.28
C PRO A 61 1.64 11.41 -0.15
N LEU A 62 2.74 10.94 -0.78
CA LEU A 62 3.98 11.71 -0.85
C LEU A 62 3.92 12.91 -1.81
N ARG A 63 2.93 13.01 -2.69
CA ARG A 63 2.75 14.18 -3.55
C ARG A 63 2.22 15.35 -2.73
N ALA A 64 3.04 16.37 -2.57
CA ALA A 64 2.70 17.54 -1.76
C ALA A 64 1.56 18.35 -2.40
N ALA A 65 0.55 18.67 -1.59
CA ALA A 65 -0.56 19.55 -1.92
C ALA A 65 -0.63 20.72 -0.94
N ALA A 66 -1.40 21.76 -1.26
CA ALA A 66 -1.59 22.90 -0.37
C ALA A 66 -2.33 22.50 0.93
N THR A 67 -3.27 21.56 0.85
CA THR A 67 -3.91 20.97 2.02
C THR A 67 -2.91 20.02 2.71
N PRO A 68 -2.58 20.24 3.99
CA PRO A 68 -1.72 19.34 4.74
C PRO A 68 -2.30 17.93 4.79
N ARG A 69 -1.44 16.93 4.66
CA ARG A 69 -1.81 15.52 4.73
C ARG A 69 -0.86 14.78 5.66
N GLU A 70 -1.43 14.04 6.60
CA GLU A 70 -0.65 13.13 7.41
C GLU A 70 -0.37 11.84 6.61
N VAL A 71 0.88 11.40 6.64
CA VAL A 71 1.38 10.27 5.86
C VAL A 71 2.12 9.32 6.78
N ARG A 72 1.71 8.06 6.79
CA ARG A 72 2.40 6.99 7.50
C ARG A 72 3.60 6.52 6.70
N LEU A 73 4.79 6.61 7.28
CA LEU A 73 6.05 6.17 6.65
C LEU A 73 6.50 4.79 7.10
N ALA A 74 6.15 4.37 8.31
CA ALA A 74 6.43 3.04 8.85
C ALA A 74 5.32 2.58 9.80
N GLU A 75 5.15 1.27 9.94
CA GLU A 75 4.25 0.66 10.92
C GLU A 75 4.94 -0.55 11.54
N ALA A 76 4.71 -0.79 12.83
CA ALA A 76 5.26 -1.94 13.51
C ALA A 76 4.81 -3.27 12.87
N GLY A 77 5.67 -4.29 12.92
CA GLY A 77 5.35 -5.61 12.38
C GLY A 77 4.20 -6.32 13.12
N CYS A 78 3.93 -5.95 14.38
CA CYS A 78 2.81 -6.45 15.16
C CYS A 78 1.50 -5.77 14.74
N THR A 79 1.33 -4.50 15.08
CA THR A 79 0.31 -3.54 14.63
C THR A 79 0.69 -2.16 15.18
N GLU A 80 0.14 -1.09 14.61
CA GLU A 80 0.30 0.27 15.16
C GLU A 80 -0.10 0.38 16.64
N GLY A 81 -1.15 -0.31 17.09
CA GLY A 81 -1.62 -0.21 18.48
C GLY A 81 -0.79 -0.99 19.51
N CYS A 82 0.34 -1.58 19.10
CA CYS A 82 1.21 -2.37 19.98
C CYS A 82 2.62 -1.80 20.07
N CYS A 83 3.24 -1.45 18.94
CA CYS A 83 4.60 -0.90 18.89
C CYS A 83 4.71 0.31 17.94
N GLY A 84 3.58 0.92 17.61
CA GLY A 84 3.53 2.23 16.99
C GLY A 84 3.70 2.23 15.49
N ALA A 85 3.87 3.45 14.99
CA ALA A 85 4.03 3.78 13.58
C ALA A 85 4.65 5.16 13.46
N VAL A 86 5.37 5.45 12.39
CA VAL A 86 5.90 6.80 12.13
C VAL A 86 5.02 7.51 11.14
N TYR A 87 4.53 8.68 11.53
CA TYR A 87 3.77 9.59 10.69
C TYR A 87 4.51 10.91 10.49
N VAL A 88 4.24 11.56 9.37
CA VAL A 88 4.69 12.93 9.06
C VAL A 88 3.57 13.71 8.39
N THR A 89 3.46 15.00 8.67
CA THR A 89 2.56 15.89 7.92
C THR A 89 3.29 16.52 6.76
N ILE A 90 2.77 16.31 5.54
CA ILE A 90 3.32 16.86 4.30
C ILE A 90 2.40 17.97 3.79
N ARG A 91 2.99 19.13 3.47
CA ARG A 91 2.27 20.25 2.83
C ARG A 91 3.17 21.00 1.86
N ARG A 92 2.56 21.64 0.86
CA ARG A 92 3.23 22.56 -0.05
C ARG A 92 3.02 24.00 0.42
N GLU A 93 4.12 24.72 0.63
CA GLU A 93 4.16 26.14 0.96
C GLU A 93 4.97 26.91 -0.09
N GLY A 94 4.27 27.49 -1.06
CA GLY A 94 4.91 28.25 -2.15
C GLY A 94 5.85 27.37 -2.98
N GLN A 95 7.15 27.68 -2.91
CA GLN A 95 8.23 26.97 -3.62
C GLN A 95 8.78 25.77 -2.83
N TYR A 96 8.20 25.47 -1.67
CA TYR A 96 8.72 24.45 -0.78
C TYR A 96 7.69 23.39 -0.45
N VAL A 97 8.19 22.18 -0.21
CA VAL A 97 7.46 21.12 0.47
C VAL A 97 7.99 21.02 1.89
N ILE A 98 7.08 20.96 2.86
CA ILE A 98 7.39 20.90 4.27
C ILE A 98 6.92 19.57 4.83
N TRP A 99 7.82 18.90 5.55
CA TRP A 99 7.55 17.73 6.36
C TRP A 99 7.71 18.16 7.82
N SER A 100 6.63 18.11 8.60
CA SER A 100 6.59 18.52 10.00
C SER A 100 5.67 17.61 10.80
N ASP A 101 5.47 17.95 12.08
CA ASP A 101 4.49 17.30 12.97
C ASP A 101 4.67 15.78 12.95
N TRP A 102 5.93 15.36 13.05
CA TRP A 102 6.30 13.97 13.18
C TRP A 102 5.65 13.41 14.44
N ARG A 103 5.07 12.21 14.33
CA ARG A 103 4.50 11.54 15.50
C ARG A 103 4.68 10.04 15.42
N ASN A 104 4.84 9.45 16.60
CA ASN A 104 4.65 8.03 16.83
C ASN A 104 3.66 7.85 17.99
N PRO A 105 2.50 7.20 17.80
CA PRO A 105 1.54 6.97 18.88
C PRO A 105 2.11 6.31 20.13
N ASP A 106 3.13 5.47 19.98
CA ASP A 106 3.77 4.73 21.08
C ASP A 106 5.08 5.37 21.57
N ASP A 107 5.49 6.50 20.98
CA ASP A 107 6.65 7.28 21.39
C ASP A 107 6.36 8.78 21.30
N GLU A 108 5.92 9.36 22.43
CA GLU A 108 5.63 10.79 22.57
C GLU A 108 6.90 11.67 22.49
N ASP A 109 8.09 11.07 22.64
CA ASP A 109 9.38 11.76 22.62
C ASP A 109 10.02 11.80 21.22
N LEU A 110 9.31 11.34 20.17
CA LEU A 110 9.79 11.43 18.79
C LEU A 110 9.96 12.90 18.37
N ASP A 111 11.19 13.39 18.48
CA ASP A 111 11.56 14.77 18.13
C ASP A 111 12.40 14.79 16.84
N LEU A 112 11.70 14.82 15.70
CA LEU A 112 12.32 15.02 14.39
C LEU A 112 12.10 16.46 13.91
N PRO A 113 13.14 17.11 13.33
CA PRO A 113 13.02 18.49 12.90
C PRO A 113 12.05 18.64 11.72
N GLU A 114 11.51 19.85 11.58
CA GLU A 114 10.84 20.23 10.34
C GLU A 114 11.85 20.18 9.17
N LEU A 115 11.49 19.48 8.12
CA LEU A 115 12.28 19.37 6.90
C LEU A 115 11.64 20.19 5.79
N ARG A 116 12.48 20.93 5.08
CA ARG A 116 12.09 21.81 3.98
C ARG A 116 12.80 21.39 2.70
N PHE A 117 12.03 21.13 1.64
CA PHE A 117 12.52 20.73 0.32
C PHE A 117 12.12 21.77 -0.72
N GLU A 118 12.97 22.05 -1.72
CA GLU A 118 12.52 22.76 -2.92
C GLU A 118 11.51 21.91 -3.67
N VAL A 119 10.45 22.54 -4.20
CA VAL A 119 9.31 21.81 -4.79
C VAL A 119 9.71 21.03 -6.04
N ASP A 120 10.54 21.60 -6.90
CA ASP A 120 10.89 20.98 -8.19
C ASP A 120 11.74 19.70 -8.01
N PRO A 121 12.84 19.70 -7.22
CA PRO A 121 13.56 18.46 -6.91
C PRO A 121 12.71 17.42 -6.18
N TYR A 122 11.86 17.85 -5.25
CA TYR A 122 10.97 16.95 -4.52
C TYR A 122 9.97 16.25 -5.44
N GLU A 123 9.25 17.01 -6.27
CA GLU A 123 8.27 16.45 -7.21
C GLU A 123 8.94 15.59 -8.29
N ALA A 124 10.15 15.94 -8.71
CA ALA A 124 10.94 15.12 -9.63
C ALA A 124 11.31 13.77 -9.01
N GLU A 125 11.73 13.74 -7.75
CA GLU A 125 12.06 12.49 -7.06
C GLU A 125 10.84 11.60 -6.82
N VAL A 126 9.73 12.18 -6.34
CA VAL A 126 8.48 11.42 -6.15
C VAL A 126 8.00 10.83 -7.47
N ARG A 127 8.08 11.60 -8.57
CA ARG A 127 7.72 11.11 -9.91
C ARG A 127 8.67 10.03 -10.41
N ARG A 128 9.98 10.20 -10.24
CA ARG A 128 10.99 9.19 -10.60
C ARG A 128 10.67 7.88 -9.90
N ALA A 129 10.49 7.92 -8.57
CA ALA A 129 10.18 6.75 -7.77
C ALA A 129 8.84 6.11 -8.15
N SER A 130 7.81 6.90 -8.47
CA SER A 130 6.49 6.35 -8.86
C SER A 130 6.51 5.66 -10.24
N THR A 131 7.42 6.05 -11.13
CA THR A 131 7.55 5.46 -12.47
C THR A 131 8.63 4.38 -12.58
N ASP A 132 9.48 4.26 -11.57
CA ASP A 132 10.50 3.22 -11.49
C ASP A 132 9.86 1.93 -11.02
N HIS A 133 9.65 1.01 -11.97
CA HIS A 133 9.13 -0.34 -11.72
C HIS A 133 10.22 -1.41 -11.87
N GLY A 134 11.49 -1.03 -12.00
CA GLY A 134 12.59 -1.97 -12.25
C GLY A 134 12.87 -2.94 -11.09
N TRP A 135 12.32 -2.65 -9.92
CA TRP A 135 12.41 -3.48 -8.71
C TRP A 135 11.28 -4.51 -8.59
N GLU A 136 10.24 -4.42 -9.43
CA GLU A 136 9.13 -5.36 -9.42
C GLU A 136 9.55 -6.70 -10.04
N TRP A 137 9.24 -7.81 -9.36
CA TRP A 137 9.28 -9.13 -10.00
C TRP A 137 8.00 -9.37 -10.81
N PRO A 138 7.97 -10.36 -11.73
CA PRO A 138 6.86 -10.51 -12.69
C PRO A 138 5.46 -10.50 -12.05
N ALA A 139 5.24 -11.28 -10.98
CA ALA A 139 3.94 -11.32 -10.31
C ALA A 139 3.55 -9.97 -9.69
N ARG A 140 4.51 -9.15 -9.24
CA ARG A 140 4.22 -7.82 -8.71
C ARG A 140 3.81 -6.83 -9.80
N THR A 141 4.45 -6.91 -10.97
CA THR A 141 4.01 -6.13 -12.14
C THR A 141 2.62 -6.55 -12.61
N VAL A 142 2.34 -7.86 -12.68
CA VAL A 142 0.99 -8.35 -13.00
C VAL A 142 -0.03 -7.86 -11.97
N ALA A 143 0.27 -7.95 -10.68
CA ALA A 143 -0.62 -7.50 -9.61
C ALA A 143 -0.98 -6.00 -9.74
N ARG A 144 0.03 -5.15 -9.97
CA ARG A 144 -0.16 -3.70 -10.15
C ARG A 144 -1.04 -3.41 -11.37
N LEU A 145 -0.69 -3.95 -12.54
CA LEU A 145 -1.43 -3.73 -13.79
C LEU A 145 -2.87 -4.25 -13.70
N LEU A 146 -3.08 -5.41 -13.07
CA LEU A 146 -4.42 -5.96 -12.86
C LEU A 146 -5.23 -5.10 -11.89
N GLU A 147 -4.63 -4.60 -10.81
CA GLU A 147 -5.31 -3.70 -9.88
C GLU A 147 -5.71 -2.40 -10.56
N GLU A 148 -4.83 -1.78 -11.36
CA GLU A 148 -5.12 -0.58 -12.15
C GLU A 148 -6.33 -0.82 -13.08
N ARG A 149 -6.30 -1.89 -13.88
CA ARG A 149 -7.38 -2.27 -14.80
C ARG A 149 -8.72 -2.50 -14.10
N LEU A 150 -8.72 -3.29 -13.02
CA LEU A 150 -9.94 -3.56 -12.25
C LEU A 150 -10.51 -2.31 -11.56
N ARG A 151 -9.66 -1.34 -11.21
CA ARG A 151 -10.10 -0.03 -10.69
C ARG A 151 -10.65 0.89 -11.78
N GLU A 152 -10.23 0.70 -13.03
CA GLU A 152 -10.80 1.42 -14.18
C GLU A 152 -12.15 0.81 -14.61
N ASP A 153 -12.32 -0.51 -14.56
CA ASP A 153 -13.58 -1.22 -14.86
C ASP A 153 -14.41 -1.57 -13.60
N VAL A 154 -14.77 -0.56 -12.83
CA VAL A 154 -15.60 -0.75 -11.62
C VAL A 154 -17.00 -1.30 -11.91
N GLY A 155 -17.51 -1.13 -13.14
CA GLY A 155 -18.88 -1.46 -13.51
C GLY A 155 -19.18 -2.96 -13.42
N ARG A 156 -18.21 -3.79 -13.79
CA ARG A 156 -18.36 -5.25 -13.74
C ARG A 156 -18.40 -5.79 -12.31
N LEU A 157 -17.46 -5.37 -11.46
CA LEU A 157 -17.47 -5.77 -10.04
C LEU A 157 -18.72 -5.26 -9.31
N THR A 158 -19.18 -4.06 -9.63
CA THR A 158 -20.42 -3.49 -9.06
C THR A 158 -21.65 -4.33 -9.42
N THR A 159 -21.67 -4.98 -10.60
CA THR A 159 -22.78 -5.86 -11.02
C THR A 159 -22.95 -7.07 -10.09
N TRP A 160 -21.86 -7.53 -9.47
CA TRP A 160 -21.87 -8.61 -8.47
C TRP A 160 -21.86 -8.10 -7.02
N GLU A 161 -22.13 -6.81 -6.81
CA GLU A 161 -22.00 -6.15 -5.51
C GLU A 161 -20.64 -6.44 -4.87
N CYS A 162 -19.58 -6.36 -5.66
CA CYS A 162 -18.21 -6.58 -5.21
C CYS A 162 -17.42 -5.27 -5.32
N GLU A 163 -16.57 -5.04 -4.33
CA GLU A 163 -15.57 -3.96 -4.33
C GLU A 163 -14.17 -4.57 -4.31
N LEU A 164 -13.28 -4.07 -5.18
CA LEU A 164 -11.88 -4.48 -5.16
C LEU A 164 -11.21 -4.05 -3.86
N GLY A 165 -10.72 -5.03 -3.11
CA GLY A 165 -9.94 -4.80 -1.89
C GLY A 165 -8.50 -4.45 -2.20
N ALA A 166 -7.79 -5.36 -2.88
CA ALA A 166 -6.40 -5.24 -3.31
C ALA A 166 -6.02 -6.37 -4.27
N VAL A 167 -4.99 -6.15 -5.10
CA VAL A 167 -4.22 -7.23 -5.73
C VAL A 167 -2.80 -7.20 -5.17
N SER A 168 -2.35 -8.32 -4.61
CA SER A 168 -1.08 -8.40 -3.89
C SER A 168 -0.20 -9.51 -4.45
N ALA A 169 1.07 -9.18 -4.70
CA ALA A 169 2.12 -10.17 -4.93
C ALA A 169 3.02 -10.22 -3.69
N TRP A 170 3.20 -11.40 -3.12
CA TRP A 170 4.06 -11.59 -1.96
C TRP A 170 5.44 -12.09 -2.41
N HIS A 171 6.51 -11.57 -1.84
CA HIS A 171 7.87 -11.93 -2.26
C HIS A 171 8.21 -13.39 -1.93
N TRP A 172 7.58 -13.99 -0.91
CA TRP A 172 7.74 -15.42 -0.58
C TRP A 172 6.98 -16.39 -1.50
N GLU A 173 6.07 -15.89 -2.33
CA GLU A 173 5.30 -16.65 -3.32
C GLU A 173 5.39 -15.94 -4.69
N PRO A 174 6.60 -15.85 -5.28
CA PRO A 174 6.87 -14.99 -6.42
C PRO A 174 6.17 -15.44 -7.72
N ASP A 175 5.61 -16.65 -7.73
CA ASP A 175 4.88 -17.27 -8.84
C ASP A 175 3.35 -17.06 -8.76
N ARG A 176 2.86 -16.24 -7.81
CA ARG A 176 1.42 -16.06 -7.56
C ARG A 176 1.07 -14.63 -7.23
N ILE A 177 -0.19 -14.28 -7.52
CA ILE A 177 -0.85 -13.08 -7.00
C ILE A 177 -2.10 -13.46 -6.21
N ASN A 178 -2.51 -12.57 -5.32
CA ASN A 178 -3.68 -12.71 -4.47
C ASN A 178 -4.64 -11.55 -4.74
N VAL A 179 -5.87 -11.87 -5.10
CA VAL A 179 -6.94 -10.89 -5.32
C VAL A 179 -7.89 -10.95 -4.13
N PHE A 180 -8.19 -9.79 -3.55
CA PHE A 180 -9.12 -9.64 -2.44
C PHE A 180 -10.31 -8.80 -2.87
N LEU A 181 -11.52 -9.27 -2.60
CA LEU A 181 -12.77 -8.58 -2.89
C LEU A 181 -13.61 -8.46 -1.62
N PHE A 182 -14.41 -7.41 -1.52
CA PHE A 182 -15.41 -7.22 -0.47
C PHE A 182 -16.81 -7.33 -1.05
N HIS A 183 -17.72 -7.97 -0.35
CA HIS A 183 -19.14 -8.05 -0.70
C HIS A 183 -20.00 -7.70 0.53
N PRO A 184 -21.02 -6.83 0.41
CA PRO A 184 -21.41 -6.05 -0.77
C PRO A 184 -20.48 -4.86 -1.11
N GLY A 185 -19.43 -4.66 -0.30
CA GLY A 185 -18.44 -3.60 -0.44
C GLY A 185 -17.90 -3.18 0.93
N ARG A 186 -16.91 -2.29 0.95
CA ARG A 186 -16.30 -1.80 2.21
C ARG A 186 -17.21 -0.83 2.97
N SER A 187 -18.21 -0.23 2.32
CA SER A 187 -19.20 0.62 3.01
C SER A 187 -19.97 -0.16 4.07
N ALA A 188 -20.28 -1.44 3.83
CA ALA A 188 -20.95 -2.30 4.80
C ALA A 188 -20.18 -2.40 6.13
N ILE A 189 -18.85 -2.41 6.09
CA ILE A 189 -18.01 -2.43 7.30
C ILE A 189 -18.23 -1.15 8.12
N ARG A 190 -18.25 0.01 7.46
CA ARG A 190 -18.42 1.32 8.13
C ARG A 190 -19.83 1.51 8.67
N GLU A 191 -20.80 0.87 8.04
CA GLU A 191 -22.22 0.92 8.39
C GLU A 191 -22.64 -0.21 9.34
N ASP A 192 -21.69 -1.03 9.81
CA ASP A 192 -21.93 -2.21 10.65
C ASP A 192 -22.98 -3.18 10.08
N ARG A 193 -22.95 -3.34 8.75
CA ARG A 193 -23.79 -4.28 8.00
C ARG A 193 -23.01 -5.57 7.70
N PRO A 194 -23.71 -6.70 7.44
CA PRO A 194 -23.06 -7.94 7.06
C PRO A 194 -22.14 -7.76 5.85
N TRP A 195 -20.92 -8.28 5.98
CA TRP A 195 -19.91 -8.23 4.93
C TRP A 195 -19.06 -9.51 4.93
N LEU A 196 -18.54 -9.84 3.76
CA LEU A 196 -17.53 -10.87 3.58
C LEU A 196 -16.37 -10.34 2.76
N GLN A 197 -15.19 -10.87 3.04
CA GLN A 197 -14.03 -10.73 2.16
C GLN A 197 -13.76 -12.07 1.46
N PHE A 198 -13.53 -11.98 0.16
CA PHE A 198 -13.20 -13.09 -0.71
C PHE A 198 -11.73 -13.00 -1.14
N HIS A 199 -11.09 -14.16 -1.28
CA HIS A 199 -9.70 -14.30 -1.66
C HIS A 199 -9.55 -15.31 -2.80
N MET A 200 -8.83 -14.91 -3.84
CA MET A 200 -8.40 -15.77 -4.94
C MET A 200 -6.88 -15.74 -5.06
N THR A 201 -6.28 -16.92 -5.27
CA THR A 201 -4.86 -17.04 -5.61
C THR A 201 -4.73 -17.42 -7.06
N LEU A 202 -4.01 -16.62 -7.84
CA LEU A 202 -3.86 -16.79 -9.28
C LEU A 202 -2.39 -17.07 -9.61
N PRO A 203 -2.08 -18.15 -10.35
CA PRO A 203 -0.72 -18.45 -10.77
C PRO A 203 -0.25 -17.46 -11.84
N ILE A 204 1.04 -17.12 -11.80
CA ILE A 204 1.74 -16.27 -12.74
C ILE A 204 2.75 -17.10 -13.52
N SER A 205 2.75 -16.96 -14.85
CA SER A 205 3.70 -17.61 -15.75
C SER A 205 4.89 -16.68 -16.04
N GLY A 206 5.85 -17.17 -16.83
CA GLY A 206 6.95 -16.35 -17.36
C GLY A 206 6.59 -15.51 -18.59
N ASP A 207 5.31 -15.44 -18.96
CA ASP A 207 4.85 -14.62 -20.10
C ASP A 207 4.94 -13.11 -19.77
N ASP A 208 4.75 -12.26 -20.78
CA ASP A 208 4.71 -10.82 -20.59
C ASP A 208 3.68 -10.42 -19.48
N PRO A 209 4.08 -9.61 -18.48
CA PRO A 209 3.19 -9.22 -17.39
C PRO A 209 1.94 -8.46 -17.83
N ALA A 210 2.00 -7.64 -18.88
CA ALA A 210 0.84 -6.88 -19.35
C ALA A 210 -0.18 -7.79 -20.03
N ASP A 211 0.30 -8.71 -20.88
CA ASP A 211 -0.55 -9.73 -21.50
C ASP A 211 -1.20 -10.64 -20.45
N GLN A 212 -0.47 -10.99 -19.40
CA GLN A 212 -1.02 -11.76 -18.28
C GLN A 212 -2.10 -10.97 -17.54
N ALA A 213 -1.86 -9.71 -17.20
CA ALA A 213 -2.83 -8.86 -16.50
C ALA A 213 -4.14 -8.74 -17.30
N GLU A 214 -4.07 -8.55 -18.62
CA GLU A 214 -5.24 -8.50 -19.50
C GLU A 214 -6.04 -9.80 -19.51
N ARG A 215 -5.36 -10.96 -19.62
CA ARG A 215 -6.04 -12.26 -19.56
C ARG A 215 -6.72 -12.50 -18.22
N LEU A 216 -6.07 -12.09 -17.13
CA LEU A 216 -6.59 -12.24 -15.78
C LEU A 216 -7.79 -11.34 -15.52
N GLU A 217 -7.76 -10.09 -16.00
CA GLU A 217 -8.90 -9.17 -15.97
C GLU A 217 -10.10 -9.77 -16.71
N ALA A 218 -9.89 -10.23 -17.95
CA ALA A 218 -10.95 -10.84 -18.75
C ALA A 218 -11.57 -12.04 -18.04
N ARG A 219 -10.74 -12.88 -17.38
CA ARG A 219 -11.23 -14.03 -16.60
C ARG A 219 -12.01 -13.60 -15.35
N LEU A 220 -11.47 -12.66 -14.57
CA LEU A 220 -12.09 -12.19 -13.32
C LEU A 220 -13.41 -11.46 -13.53
N THR A 221 -13.63 -10.97 -14.76
CA THR A 221 -14.81 -10.21 -15.11
C THR A 221 -15.75 -10.95 -16.07
N ALA A 222 -15.53 -12.24 -16.31
CA ALA A 222 -16.40 -13.06 -17.13
C ALA A 222 -17.58 -13.65 -16.34
N GLU A 223 -17.37 -13.97 -15.06
CA GLU A 223 -18.30 -14.67 -14.18
C GLU A 223 -18.25 -14.06 -12.78
N ASP A 224 -19.24 -14.37 -11.94
CA ASP A 224 -19.26 -13.88 -10.56
C ASP A 224 -18.04 -14.39 -9.78
N PRO A 225 -17.13 -13.50 -9.35
CA PRO A 225 -15.88 -13.93 -8.70
C PRO A 225 -16.14 -14.62 -7.36
N ARG A 226 -17.32 -14.44 -6.74
CA ARG A 226 -17.68 -15.07 -5.46
C ARG A 226 -17.95 -16.57 -5.60
N GLU A 227 -18.21 -17.08 -6.81
CA GLU A 227 -18.43 -18.51 -7.05
C GLU A 227 -17.14 -19.33 -6.99
N VAL A 228 -16.01 -18.71 -7.31
CA VAL A 228 -14.69 -19.36 -7.36
C VAL A 228 -13.74 -18.89 -6.26
N ALA A 229 -14.03 -17.74 -5.63
CA ALA A 229 -13.24 -17.21 -4.54
C ALA A 229 -13.59 -17.85 -3.19
N ARG A 230 -12.60 -17.90 -2.31
CA ARG A 230 -12.77 -18.41 -0.95
C ARG A 230 -13.07 -17.26 0.01
N VAL A 231 -14.07 -17.41 0.86
CA VAL A 231 -14.28 -16.50 2.00
C VAL A 231 -13.05 -16.53 2.93
N CYS A 232 -12.52 -15.35 3.27
CA CYS A 232 -11.34 -15.20 4.12
C CYS A 232 -11.49 -14.13 5.22
N GLY A 233 -12.59 -13.36 5.24
CA GLY A 233 -12.87 -12.35 6.24
C GLY A 233 -14.39 -12.12 6.40
N GLY A 234 -14.77 -11.50 7.51
CA GLY A 234 -16.16 -11.37 7.97
C GLY A 234 -16.40 -12.19 9.24
N SER A 235 -17.63 -12.68 9.42
CA SER A 235 -18.00 -13.58 10.52
C SER A 235 -18.89 -14.72 10.03
N THR A 236 -19.00 -15.80 10.82
CA THR A 236 -19.95 -16.90 10.55
C THR A 236 -21.37 -16.38 10.41
N GLU A 237 -21.78 -15.46 11.30
CA GLU A 237 -23.09 -14.84 11.28
C GLU A 237 -23.33 -14.06 9.98
N PHE A 238 -22.36 -13.26 9.53
CA PHE A 238 -22.48 -12.53 8.27
C PHE A 238 -22.54 -13.47 7.06
N ALA A 239 -21.80 -14.58 7.10
CA ALA A 239 -21.87 -15.58 6.05
C ALA A 239 -23.26 -16.24 5.98
N GLU A 240 -23.86 -16.58 7.12
CA GLU A 240 -25.23 -17.10 7.18
C GLU A 240 -26.25 -16.08 6.64
N GLN A 241 -26.14 -14.82 7.05
CA GLN A 241 -27.03 -13.74 6.59
C GLN A 241 -26.90 -13.46 5.09
N LEU A 242 -25.69 -13.61 4.53
CA LEU A 242 -25.40 -13.39 3.12
C LEU A 242 -25.53 -14.66 2.27
N GLY A 243 -25.86 -15.81 2.86
CA GLY A 243 -26.07 -17.07 2.15
C GLY A 243 -24.79 -17.79 1.70
N TYR A 244 -23.66 -17.55 2.35
CA TYR A 244 -22.37 -18.18 2.05
C TYR A 244 -21.94 -19.21 3.10
N PRO A 245 -21.26 -20.29 2.71
CA PRO A 245 -20.66 -21.21 3.66
C PRO A 245 -19.46 -20.55 4.36
N TRP A 246 -19.38 -20.65 5.69
CA TRP A 246 -18.20 -20.21 6.43
C TRP A 246 -17.06 -21.24 6.28
N PRO A 247 -15.83 -20.79 5.95
CA PRO A 247 -14.69 -21.69 5.88
C PRO A 247 -14.42 -22.28 7.27
N GLY A 248 -14.42 -23.61 7.37
CA GLY A 248 -14.03 -24.30 8.60
C GLY A 248 -12.63 -23.90 9.09
N PRO A 249 -12.27 -24.21 10.35
CA PRO A 249 -11.00 -23.79 10.94
C PRO A 249 -9.82 -24.20 10.05
N ARG A 250 -8.92 -23.26 9.77
CA ARG A 250 -7.68 -23.52 9.01
C ARG A 250 -6.90 -24.61 9.73
N ARG A 251 -6.79 -25.81 9.14
CA ARG A 251 -5.74 -26.75 9.53
C ARG A 251 -4.42 -26.08 9.18
N ARG A 252 -3.64 -25.72 10.21
CA ARG A 252 -2.23 -25.37 10.03
C ARG A 252 -1.53 -26.63 9.52
N THR A 253 -1.22 -26.69 8.23
CA THR A 253 -0.23 -27.60 7.66
C THR A 253 1.11 -26.91 7.63
#